data_AF-A0A7X4BXD6-F1
#
_entry.id   AF-A0A7X4BXD6-F1
#
_cell.length_a   1.000
_cell.length_b   1.000
_cell.length_c   1.000
_cell.angle_alpha   90.00
_cell.angle_beta   90.00
_cell.angle_gamma   90.00
#
_symmetry.space_group_name_H-M   'P 1'
#
loop_
_entity.id
_entity.type
_entity.pdbx_description
1 polymer ?
#
loop_
_entity_poly.entity_id
_entity_poly.type
_entity_poly.pdbx_seq_one_letter_code
_entity_poly.pdbx_strand_id
1 'polypeptide(L)'
;MTTAMATELIDEGPTAALEPLVDRVIAAIFGGRNAGTERLSVGNAVHEARRLRRYGKLDDALLTLADADAGYAALEQKRWLYNEWLDLVRRRYGRRQIHVYTQGDGRAAALEQVGRGDLEVVAAIGMKWRPGKVVSRRSLRGLRGLRARPV
;
A
#
# COMPACT_ATOMS: atom_id res chain seq x y z
N MET A 1 64.63 23.97 22.00
CA MET A 1 63.32 24.62 22.19
C MET A 1 62.38 24.14 21.09
N THR A 2 61.29 23.51 21.52
CA THR A 2 59.95 23.45 20.90
C THR A 2 59.73 22.66 19.59
N THR A 3 59.35 21.40 19.77
CA THR A 3 58.18 20.68 19.23
C THR A 3 57.29 21.38 18.20
N ALA A 4 57.00 20.69 17.09
CA ALA A 4 55.64 20.56 16.54
C ALA A 4 55.48 19.19 15.87
N MET A 5 54.60 18.36 16.47
CA MET A 5 54.03 17.15 15.89
C MET A 5 52.81 17.49 15.03
N ALA A 6 52.42 16.48 14.23
CA ALA A 6 51.09 16.22 13.67
C ALA A 6 50.76 17.06 12.41
N THR A 7 50.11 16.52 11.39
CA THR A 7 49.07 15.49 11.43
C THR A 7 49.04 14.78 10.07
N GLU A 8 48.90 13.46 10.10
CA GLU A 8 48.53 12.64 8.95
C GLU A 8 47.22 13.15 8.34
N LEU A 9 47.26 13.69 7.13
CA LEU A 9 46.08 13.81 6.29
C LEU A 9 45.90 12.47 5.59
N ILE A 10 45.21 11.54 6.26
CA ILE A 10 44.61 10.40 5.58
C ILE A 10 43.46 10.98 4.76
N ASP A 11 43.63 10.92 3.45
CA ASP A 11 42.65 11.25 2.43
C ASP A 11 41.47 10.27 2.54
N GLU A 12 40.42 10.67 3.26
CA GLU A 12 39.14 9.95 3.29
C GLU A 12 38.40 10.15 1.95
N GLY A 13 38.83 9.40 0.95
CA GLY A 13 38.10 9.16 -0.30
C GLY A 13 36.78 8.41 -0.08
N PRO A 14 35.93 8.26 -1.11
CA PRO A 14 34.47 8.14 -1.01
C PRO A 14 33.98 6.74 -0.61
N THR A 15 34.43 6.21 0.52
CA THR A 15 33.97 4.92 1.06
C THR A 15 32.67 5.07 1.85
N ALA A 16 32.41 6.25 2.43
CA ALA A 16 31.19 6.55 3.20
C ALA A 16 29.90 6.60 2.35
N ALA A 17 29.99 6.55 1.02
CA ALA A 17 28.84 6.59 0.11
C ALA A 17 28.40 5.20 -0.40
N LEU A 18 29.22 4.16 -0.19
CA LEU A 18 28.95 2.81 -0.69
C LEU A 18 28.11 1.97 0.28
N GLU A 19 28.34 2.13 1.59
CA GLU A 19 27.58 1.40 2.63
C GLU A 19 26.06 1.62 2.51
N PRO A 20 25.54 2.87 2.34
CA PRO A 20 24.09 3.09 2.21
C PRO A 20 23.49 2.53 0.92
N LEU A 21 24.32 2.23 -0.07
CA LEU A 21 23.90 1.69 -1.37
C LEU A 21 23.92 0.17 -1.34
N VAL A 22 24.95 -0.43 -0.71
CA VAL A 22 25.03 -1.86 -0.41
C VAL A 22 23.90 -2.28 0.54
N ASP A 23 23.60 -1.49 1.56
CA ASP A 23 22.48 -1.75 2.47
C ASP A 23 21.12 -1.69 1.76
N ARG A 24 20.95 -0.77 0.79
CA ARG A 24 19.75 -0.71 -0.06
C ARG A 24 19.61 -1.94 -0.95
N VAL A 25 20.71 -2.42 -1.52
CA VAL A 25 20.72 -3.63 -2.35
C VAL A 25 20.47 -4.88 -1.49
N ILE A 26 21.08 -4.97 -0.31
CA ILE A 26 20.87 -6.07 0.65
C ILE A 26 19.44 -6.07 1.18
N ALA A 27 18.87 -4.91 1.53
CA ALA A 27 17.46 -4.80 1.93
C ALA A 27 16.50 -5.21 0.80
N ALA A 28 16.81 -4.85 -0.45
CA ALA A 28 16.03 -5.25 -1.63
C ALA A 28 16.12 -6.75 -1.93
N ILE A 29 17.26 -7.40 -1.66
CA ILE A 29 17.47 -8.84 -1.91
C ILE A 29 16.92 -9.69 -0.75
N PHE A 30 17.13 -9.27 0.50
CA PHE A 30 16.84 -10.07 1.69
C PHE A 30 15.55 -9.69 2.42
N GLY A 31 14.78 -8.71 1.92
CA GLY A 31 13.46 -8.37 2.46
C GLY A 31 13.49 -7.91 3.92
N GLY A 32 14.61 -7.31 4.33
CA GLY A 32 14.78 -6.72 5.66
C GLY A 32 13.86 -5.52 5.84
N ARG A 33 12.73 -5.73 6.52
CA ARG A 33 11.89 -4.64 7.01
C ARG A 33 12.71 -3.83 8.01
N ASN A 34 13.19 -2.66 7.61
CA ASN A 34 13.26 -1.44 8.43
C ASN A 34 13.99 -0.31 7.65
N ALA A 35 13.24 0.42 6.85
CA ALA A 35 13.53 1.80 6.45
C ALA A 35 12.17 2.47 6.23
N GLY A 36 11.95 3.66 6.80
CA GLY A 36 10.63 4.28 6.95
C GLY A 36 9.76 4.12 5.72
N THR A 37 8.53 3.59 5.91
CA THR A 37 7.61 3.09 4.88
C THR A 37 7.64 3.92 3.59
N GLU A 38 8.60 3.62 2.70
CA GLU A 38 8.68 4.25 1.40
C GLU A 38 7.45 3.76 0.65
N ARG A 39 6.48 4.66 0.49
CA ARG A 39 5.25 4.31 -0.21
C ARG A 39 5.62 3.83 -1.60
N LEU A 40 5.17 2.62 -1.92
CA LEU A 40 5.45 2.03 -3.22
C LEU A 40 4.81 2.88 -4.31
N SER A 41 5.51 3.06 -5.42
CA SER A 41 4.89 3.57 -6.65
C SER A 41 3.70 2.66 -7.02
N VAL A 42 2.67 3.22 -7.65
CA VAL A 42 1.47 2.45 -8.02
C VAL A 42 1.81 1.20 -8.84
N GLY A 43 2.74 1.30 -9.79
CA GLY A 43 3.17 0.16 -10.61
C GLY A 43 3.81 -0.96 -9.79
N ASN A 44 4.69 -0.61 -8.86
CA ASN A 44 5.37 -1.59 -7.98
C ASN A 44 4.35 -2.24 -7.03
N ALA A 45 3.45 -1.45 -6.43
CA ALA A 45 2.41 -1.96 -5.57
C ALA A 45 1.51 -2.97 -6.29
N VAL A 46 1.10 -2.67 -7.54
CA VAL A 46 0.27 -3.58 -8.33
C VAL A 46 1.03 -4.84 -8.72
N HIS A 47 2.30 -4.73 -9.12
CA HIS A 47 3.12 -5.91 -9.43
C HIS A 47 3.26 -6.83 -8.21
N GLU A 48 3.56 -6.26 -7.05
CA GLU A 48 3.72 -7.02 -5.81
C GLU A 48 2.41 -7.64 -5.34
N ALA A 49 1.29 -6.91 -5.41
CA ALA A 49 -0.03 -7.45 -5.09
C ALA A 49 -0.40 -8.63 -5.99
N ARG A 50 -0.04 -8.59 -7.28
CA ARG A 50 -0.22 -9.73 -8.19
C ARG A 50 0.66 -10.92 -7.82
N ARG A 51 1.90 -10.67 -7.39
CA ARG A 51 2.80 -11.71 -6.88
C ARG A 51 2.19 -12.39 -5.64
N LEU A 52 1.76 -11.61 -4.66
CA LEU A 52 1.12 -12.10 -3.43
C LEU A 52 -0.19 -12.86 -3.72
N ARG A 53 -1.00 -12.38 -4.68
CA ARG A 53 -2.21 -13.06 -5.14
C ARG A 53 -1.93 -14.47 -5.67
N ARG A 54 -0.85 -14.66 -6.45
CA ARG A 54 -0.47 -15.99 -6.97
C ARG A 54 -0.18 -17.00 -5.86
N TYR A 55 0.26 -16.52 -4.70
CA TYR A 55 0.51 -17.35 -3.51
C TYR A 55 -0.67 -17.42 -2.54
N GLY A 56 -1.86 -16.93 -2.94
CA GLY A 56 -3.05 -16.92 -2.09
C GLY A 56 -3.00 -15.92 -0.93
N LYS A 57 -1.98 -15.05 -0.85
CA LYS A 57 -1.79 -14.06 0.22
C LYS A 57 -2.61 -12.79 -0.06
N LEU A 58 -3.94 -12.94 -0.03
CA LEU A 58 -4.86 -11.86 -0.42
C LEU A 58 -4.84 -10.67 0.56
N ASP A 59 -4.71 -10.91 1.86
CA ASP A 59 -4.68 -9.86 2.88
C ASP A 59 -3.41 -9.00 2.76
N ASP A 60 -2.25 -9.65 2.59
CA ASP A 60 -0.99 -8.97 2.30
C ASP A 60 -1.07 -8.16 1.00
N ALA A 61 -1.67 -8.73 -0.05
CA ALA A 61 -1.85 -8.03 -1.33
C ALA A 61 -2.71 -6.76 -1.18
N LEU A 62 -3.78 -6.82 -0.38
CA LEU A 62 -4.63 -5.66 -0.11
C LEU A 62 -3.88 -4.58 0.69
N LEU A 63 -3.05 -4.97 1.66
CA LEU A 63 -2.20 -4.04 2.40
C LEU A 63 -1.18 -3.35 1.48
N THR A 64 -0.52 -4.10 0.60
CA THR A 64 0.41 -3.55 -0.40
C THR A 64 -0.24 -2.48 -1.27
N LEU A 65 -1.47 -2.70 -1.74
CA LEU A 65 -2.19 -1.70 -2.53
C LEU A 65 -2.64 -0.49 -1.69
N ALA A 66 -2.98 -0.69 -0.42
CA ALA A 66 -3.37 0.39 0.48
C ALA A 66 -2.24 1.38 0.77
N ASP A 67 -0.99 0.89 0.77
CA ASP A 67 0.21 1.69 1.03
C ASP A 67 0.81 2.34 -0.24
N ALA A 68 0.20 2.12 -1.41
CA ALA A 68 0.64 2.72 -2.67
C ALA A 68 0.49 4.26 -2.65
N ASP A 69 1.52 4.98 -3.12
CA ASP A 69 1.41 6.43 -3.30
C ASP A 69 0.68 6.78 -4.60
N ALA A 70 -0.63 7.02 -4.47
CA ALA A 70 -1.47 7.47 -5.57
C ALA A 70 -1.59 9.01 -5.66
N GLY A 71 -0.91 9.80 -4.80
CA GLY A 71 -1.10 11.24 -4.71
C GLY A 71 -0.87 11.96 -6.04
N TYR A 72 0.26 11.62 -6.69
CA TYR A 72 0.72 12.23 -7.95
C TYR A 72 0.61 11.29 -9.15
N ALA A 73 0.03 10.11 -8.96
CA ALA A 73 -0.12 9.13 -10.03
C ALA A 73 -1.07 9.63 -11.13
N ALA A 74 -0.76 9.26 -12.38
CA ALA A 74 -1.62 9.53 -13.53
C ALA A 74 -3.00 8.87 -13.35
N LEU A 75 -4.02 9.41 -14.02
CA LEU A 75 -5.39 8.88 -13.92
C LEU A 75 -5.46 7.39 -14.31
N GLU A 76 -4.73 6.98 -15.34
CA GLU A 76 -4.66 5.58 -15.76
C GLU A 76 -4.06 4.67 -14.67
N GLN A 77 -3.01 5.13 -13.98
CA GLN A 77 -2.42 4.38 -12.87
C GLN A 77 -3.39 4.25 -11.70
N LYS A 78 -4.13 5.33 -11.36
CA LYS A 78 -5.19 5.30 -10.34
C LYS A 78 -6.30 4.32 -10.69
N ARG A 79 -6.71 4.28 -11.96
CA ARG A 79 -7.70 3.31 -12.47
C ARG A 79 -7.17 1.88 -12.40
N TRP A 80 -5.90 1.68 -12.75
CA TRP A 80 -5.25 0.37 -12.67
C TRP A 80 -5.18 -0.14 -11.22
N LEU A 81 -4.75 0.71 -10.28
CA LEU A 81 -4.74 0.43 -8.85
C LEU A 81 -6.13 0.04 -8.35
N TYR A 82 -7.14 0.85 -8.68
CA TYR A 82 -8.53 0.59 -8.30
C TYR A 82 -9.04 -0.76 -8.82
N ASN A 83 -8.77 -1.08 -10.08
CA ASN A 83 -9.22 -2.34 -10.68
C ASN A 83 -8.55 -3.56 -10.04
N GLU A 84 -7.25 -3.49 -9.76
CA GLU A 84 -6.54 -4.58 -9.07
C GLU A 84 -7.05 -4.75 -7.64
N TRP A 85 -7.22 -3.65 -6.91
CA TRP A 85 -7.81 -3.66 -5.58
C TRP A 85 -9.22 -4.26 -5.57
N LEU A 86 -10.06 -3.87 -6.52
CA LEU A 86 -11.43 -4.39 -6.62
C LEU A 86 -11.46 -5.90 -6.91
N ASP A 87 -10.54 -6.41 -7.74
CA ASP A 87 -10.40 -7.85 -7.99
C ASP A 87 -10.01 -8.59 -6.70
N LEU A 88 -9.04 -8.07 -5.94
CA LEU A 88 -8.63 -8.66 -4.67
C LEU A 88 -9.76 -8.64 -3.63
N VAL A 89 -10.50 -7.53 -3.50
CA VAL A 89 -11.65 -7.43 -2.60
C VAL A 89 -12.71 -8.47 -2.98
N ARG A 90 -13.03 -8.61 -4.28
CA ARG A 90 -14.01 -9.62 -4.75
C ARG A 90 -13.57 -11.04 -4.44
N ARG A 91 -12.28 -11.36 -4.61
CA ARG A 91 -11.75 -12.69 -4.30
C ARG A 91 -11.75 -12.96 -2.80
N ARG A 92 -11.34 -11.97 -2.00
CA ARG A 92 -11.17 -12.10 -0.55
C ARG A 92 -12.49 -12.12 0.20
N TYR A 93 -13.46 -11.35 -0.27
CA TYR A 93 -14.72 -11.08 0.44
C TYR A 93 -15.97 -11.39 -0.38
N GLY A 94 -15.86 -12.04 -1.54
CA GLY A 94 -16.99 -12.28 -2.44
C GLY A 94 -18.14 -13.13 -1.87
N ARG A 95 -17.90 -13.82 -0.74
CA ARG A 95 -18.93 -14.56 0.01
C ARG A 95 -19.65 -13.72 1.06
N ARG A 96 -19.25 -12.46 1.24
CA ARG A 96 -19.80 -11.52 2.23
C ARG A 96 -20.59 -10.41 1.55
N GLN A 97 -21.49 -9.78 2.30
CA GLN A 97 -22.20 -8.60 1.81
C GLN A 97 -21.29 -7.37 1.90
N ILE A 98 -20.50 -7.15 0.85
CA ILE A 98 -19.60 -6.01 0.76
C ILE A 98 -20.25 -4.86 -0.01
N HIS A 99 -20.08 -3.66 0.50
CA HIS A 99 -20.37 -2.42 -0.19
C HIS A 99 -19.06 -1.73 -0.60
N VAL A 100 -19.00 -1.17 -1.80
CA VAL A 100 -17.88 -0.35 -2.25
C VAL A 100 -18.32 1.11 -2.27
N TYR A 101 -17.55 1.94 -1.58
CA TYR A 101 -17.64 3.39 -1.60
C TYR A 101 -16.46 3.96 -2.37
N THR A 102 -16.71 4.92 -3.25
CA THR A 102 -15.69 5.61 -4.05
C THR A 102 -15.74 7.11 -3.80
N GLN A 103 -14.61 7.73 -3.50
CA GLN A 103 -14.48 9.17 -3.24
C GLN A 103 -13.56 9.84 -4.28
N GLY A 104 -13.95 9.76 -5.55
CA GLY A 104 -13.15 10.24 -6.67
C GLY A 104 -12.10 9.23 -7.14
N ASP A 105 -11.14 9.70 -7.92
CA ASP A 105 -10.20 8.84 -8.64
C ASP A 105 -9.17 8.19 -7.72
N GLY A 106 -9.10 6.85 -7.77
CA GLY A 106 -8.14 6.07 -7.00
C GLY A 106 -8.42 6.03 -5.50
N ARG A 107 -9.59 6.49 -5.05
CA ARG A 107 -10.00 6.49 -3.64
C ARG A 107 -11.23 5.63 -3.44
N ALA A 108 -11.08 4.51 -2.73
CA ALA A 108 -12.18 3.60 -2.51
C ALA A 108 -12.04 2.86 -1.17
N ALA A 109 -13.19 2.43 -0.63
CA ALA A 109 -13.27 1.58 0.54
C ALA A 109 -14.28 0.45 0.30
N ALA A 110 -13.91 -0.76 0.73
CA ALA A 110 -14.78 -1.90 0.85
C ALA A 110 -15.28 -1.98 2.29
N LEU A 111 -16.58 -2.18 2.43
CA LEU A 111 -17.33 -1.98 3.67
C LEU A 111 -18.22 -3.21 3.92
N GLU A 112 -18.15 -3.77 5.12
CA GLU A 112 -19.01 -4.87 5.58
C GLU A 112 -20.06 -4.35 6.56
N GLN A 113 -21.27 -4.91 6.52
CA GLN A 113 -22.32 -4.51 7.45
C GLN A 113 -22.13 -5.17 8.82
N VAL A 114 -22.02 -4.36 9.88
CA VAL A 114 -21.80 -4.82 11.26
C VAL A 114 -22.98 -4.55 12.20
N GLY A 115 -23.99 -3.81 11.74
CA GLY A 115 -25.18 -3.49 12.53
C GLY A 115 -26.32 -2.93 11.68
N ARG A 116 -27.34 -2.38 12.34
CA ARG A 116 -28.45 -1.69 11.66
C ARG A 116 -28.01 -0.31 11.19
N GLY A 117 -27.40 -0.26 10.01
CA GLY A 117 -27.02 0.98 9.34
C GLY A 117 -25.56 1.38 9.51
N ASP A 118 -24.76 0.59 10.21
CA ASP A 118 -23.32 0.79 10.37
C ASP A 118 -22.53 -0.16 9.48
N LEU A 119 -21.43 0.38 8.95
CA LEU A 119 -20.55 -0.29 8.01
C LEU A 119 -19.11 -0.21 8.53
N GLU A 120 -18.43 -1.34 8.62
CA GLU A 120 -17.03 -1.43 8.96
C GLU A 120 -16.18 -1.48 7.70
N VAL A 121 -15.12 -0.67 7.64
CA VAL A 121 -14.12 -0.73 6.58
C VAL A 121 -13.34 -2.03 6.72
N VAL A 122 -13.31 -2.85 5.66
CA VAL A 122 -12.51 -4.08 5.59
C VAL A 122 -11.28 -3.93 4.70
N ALA A 123 -11.31 -2.99 3.75
CA ALA A 123 -10.15 -2.61 2.93
C ALA A 123 -10.35 -1.20 2.37
N ALA A 124 -9.27 -0.45 2.16
CA ALA A 124 -9.33 0.87 1.54
C ALA A 124 -8.06 1.18 0.75
N ILE A 125 -8.18 2.00 -0.28
CA ILE A 125 -7.07 2.53 -1.10
C ILE A 125 -7.24 4.04 -1.28
N GLY A 126 -6.12 4.78 -1.29
CA GLY A 126 -6.11 6.23 -1.54
C GLY A 126 -6.87 7.08 -0.52
N MET A 127 -7.28 6.48 0.61
CA MET A 127 -8.06 7.12 1.67
C MET A 127 -7.28 7.07 2.99
N LYS A 128 -7.59 7.99 3.91
CA LYS A 128 -7.08 7.93 5.31
C LYS A 128 -7.79 6.87 6.16
N TRP A 129 -8.70 6.09 5.59
CA TRP A 129 -9.45 5.08 6.32
C TRP A 129 -8.62 3.80 6.42
N ARG A 130 -8.74 3.14 7.56
CA ARG A 130 -8.07 1.87 7.84
C ARG A 130 -9.13 0.79 8.11
N PRO A 131 -8.82 -0.49 7.88
CA PRO A 131 -9.67 -1.58 8.31
C PRO A 131 -10.05 -1.46 9.79
N GLY A 132 -11.28 -1.81 10.16
CA GLY A 132 -11.82 -1.63 11.51
C GLY A 132 -12.56 -0.30 11.73
N LYS A 133 -12.40 0.69 10.84
CA LYS A 133 -13.14 1.95 10.96
C LYS A 133 -14.63 1.73 10.70
N VAL A 134 -15.48 2.14 11.63
CA VAL A 134 -16.94 2.12 11.46
C VAL A 134 -17.44 3.47 10.94
N VAL A 135 -18.36 3.42 9.97
CA VAL A 135 -19.01 4.58 9.37
C VAL A 135 -20.51 4.33 9.20
N SER A 136 -21.32 5.37 9.38
CA SER A 136 -22.77 5.28 9.16
C SER A 136 -23.09 5.23 7.68
N ARG A 137 -23.96 4.30 7.25
CA ARG A 137 -24.47 4.21 5.87
C ARG A 137 -25.07 5.52 5.36
N ARG A 138 -25.69 6.32 6.24
CA ARG A 138 -26.30 7.61 5.89
C ARG A 138 -25.28 8.67 5.44
N SER A 139 -24.03 8.55 5.91
CA SER A 139 -22.93 9.45 5.52
C SER A 139 -22.29 9.14 4.16
N LEU A 140 -22.59 7.97 3.58
CA LEU A 140 -21.94 7.48 2.36
C LEU A 140 -22.82 7.66 1.12
N ARG A 141 -22.86 8.87 0.59
CA ARG A 141 -23.54 9.13 -0.69
C ARG A 141 -22.84 8.36 -1.82
N GLY A 142 -23.61 7.64 -2.64
CA GLY A 142 -23.08 6.88 -3.78
C GLY A 142 -22.53 5.48 -3.45
N LEU A 143 -22.80 4.95 -2.25
CA LEU A 143 -22.46 3.58 -1.87
C LEU A 143 -23.08 2.55 -2.84
N ARG A 144 -22.28 1.61 -3.36
CA ARG A 144 -22.75 0.54 -4.26
C ARG A 144 -22.52 -0.83 -3.64
N GLY A 145 -23.45 -1.76 -3.83
CA GLY A 145 -23.23 -3.17 -3.45
C GLY A 145 -22.20 -3.82 -4.37
N LEU A 146 -21.28 -4.59 -3.80
CA LEU A 146 -20.36 -5.41 -4.55
C LEU A 146 -21.06 -6.73 -4.92
N ARG A 147 -21.30 -6.95 -6.22
CA ARG A 147 -21.76 -8.25 -6.69
C ARG A 147 -20.56 -9.20 -6.75
N ALA A 148 -20.73 -10.41 -6.22
CA ALA A 148 -19.77 -11.49 -6.41
C ALA A 148 -19.60 -11.77 -7.92
N ARG A 149 -18.38 -12.09 -8.34
CA ARG A 149 -18.13 -12.60 -9.69
C ARG A 149 -18.42 -14.11 -9.65
N PRO A 150 -19.20 -14.69 -10.58
CA PRO A 150 -19.27 -16.14 -10.69
C PRO A 150 -17.85 -16.66 -10.92
N VAL A 151 -17.46 -17.66 -10.13
CA VAL A 151 -16.15 -18.32 -10.20
C VAL A 151 -16.10 -19.17 -11.46
#